data_AF-A0A7C6HMW6-F1
#
_entry.id   AF-A0A7C6HMW6-F1
#
_cell.length_a   1.000
_cell.length_b   1.000
_cell.length_c   1.000
_cell.angle_alpha   90.00
_cell.angle_beta   90.00
_cell.angle_gamma   90.00
#
_symmetry.space_group_name_H-M   'P 1'
#
loop_
_entity.id
_entity.type
_entity.pdbx_description
1 polymer ?
#
loop_
_entity_poly.entity_id
_entity_poly.type
_entity_poly.pdbx_seq_one_letter_code
_entity_poly.pdbx_strand_id
1 'polypeptide(L)'
;DYDGKILWNDETKQLDIAEGLAPGKYPVVLTASNGVEPDAALSFVLTVNAAPTINGDEALTLTGGYDATATSAYAVLGYPAPSVRQDKDYDGKILWNDETKQLDIAEGLHPGSIL
;
A
#
# COMPACT_ATOMS: atom_id res chain seq x y z
N ASP A 1 10.72 -23.90 4.46
CA ASP A 1 9.88 -22.84 5.03
C ASP A 1 10.20 -21.55 4.29
N TYR A 2 9.32 -20.56 4.35
CA TYR A 2 9.52 -19.26 3.73
C TYR A 2 10.22 -18.33 4.71
N ASP A 3 11.50 -18.60 4.97
CA ASP A 3 12.30 -17.90 5.98
C ASP A 3 11.70 -18.00 7.40
N GLY A 4 11.13 -19.16 7.71
CA GLY A 4 10.46 -19.44 8.98
C GLY A 4 9.17 -18.66 9.20
N LYS A 5 8.66 -17.94 8.19
CA LYS A 5 7.49 -17.06 8.35
C LYS A 5 6.14 -17.73 8.10
N ILE A 6 6.14 -18.97 7.63
CA ILE A 6 4.94 -19.77 7.41
C ILE A 6 5.17 -21.08 8.14
N LEU A 7 4.56 -21.24 9.31
CA LEU A 7 4.79 -22.36 10.21
C LEU A 7 3.47 -23.06 10.53
N TRP A 8 3.48 -24.39 10.57
CA TRP A 8 2.36 -25.13 11.11
C TRP A 8 2.39 -25.07 12.63
N ASN A 9 1.28 -24.62 13.22
CA ASN A 9 1.03 -24.69 14.64
C ASN A 9 0.25 -25.97 14.95
N ASP A 10 0.93 -26.92 15.57
CA ASP A 10 0.30 -28.20 15.90
C ASP A 10 -0.64 -28.12 17.12
N GLU A 11 -0.51 -27.11 17.97
CA GLU A 11 -1.40 -26.94 19.11
C GLU A 11 -2.79 -26.45 18.65
N THR A 12 -2.82 -25.47 17.75
CA THR A 12 -4.05 -24.85 17.26
C THR A 12 -4.56 -25.45 15.96
N LYS A 13 -3.76 -26.30 15.31
CA LYS A 13 -3.99 -26.84 13.96
C LYS A 13 -4.18 -25.73 12.92
N GLN A 14 -3.31 -24.73 12.96
CA GLN A 14 -3.35 -23.54 12.10
C GLN A 14 -2.01 -23.29 11.42
N LEU A 15 -2.04 -22.47 10.37
CA LEU A 15 -0.84 -21.95 9.73
C LEU A 15 -0.53 -20.57 10.31
N ASP A 16 0.54 -20.47 11.11
CA ASP A 16 1.02 -19.21 11.66
C ASP A 16 1.84 -18.47 10.60
N ILE A 17 1.42 -17.23 10.32
CA ILE A 17 2.08 -16.34 9.36
C ILE A 17 2.77 -15.23 10.15
N ALA A 18 4.10 -15.22 10.13
CA ALA A 18 4.89 -14.22 10.85
C ALA A 18 4.82 -12.84 10.20
N GLU A 19 5.01 -11.80 11.01
CA GLU A 19 5.10 -10.42 10.53
C GLU A 19 6.25 -10.23 9.52
N GLY A 20 6.07 -9.25 8.63
CA GLY A 20 7.04 -8.92 7.60
C GLY A 20 7.18 -9.98 6.49
N LEU A 21 6.24 -10.92 6.36
CA LEU A 21 6.16 -11.74 5.14
C LEU A 21 5.88 -10.84 3.94
N ALA A 22 6.79 -10.85 2.97
CA ALA A 22 6.71 -9.99 1.80
C ALA A 22 5.47 -10.31 0.93
N PRO A 23 5.00 -9.36 0.11
CA PRO A 23 4.00 -9.66 -0.91
C PRO A 23 4.49 -10.74 -1.88
N GLY A 24 3.64 -11.72 -2.18
CA GLY A 24 4.03 -12.87 -2.97
C GLY A 24 3.01 -14.00 -3.00
N LYS A 25 3.34 -15.06 -3.75
CA LYS A 25 2.58 -16.31 -3.80
C LYS A 25 3.40 -17.42 -3.16
N TYR A 26 2.78 -18.12 -2.23
CA TYR A 26 3.41 -19.12 -1.39
C TYR A 26 2.65 -20.44 -1.53
N PRO A 27 3.13 -21.37 -2.38
CA PRO A 27 2.60 -22.73 -2.44
C PRO A 27 2.76 -23.45 -1.10
N VAL A 28 1.64 -23.84 -0.49
CA VAL A 28 1.62 -24.57 0.78
C VAL A 28 1.06 -25.96 0.53
N VAL A 29 1.73 -26.97 1.08
CA VAL A 29 1.27 -28.36 1.12
C VAL A 29 1.13 -28.78 2.56
N LEU A 30 -0.08 -29.17 2.96
CA LEU A 30 -0.35 -29.81 4.24
C LEU A 30 -0.46 -31.31 4.03
N THR A 31 0.28 -32.09 4.82
CA THR A 31 0.26 -33.55 4.77
C THR A 31 -0.23 -34.09 6.11
N ALA A 32 -1.21 -34.98 6.08
CA ALA A 32 -1.75 -35.66 7.26
C ALA A 32 -1.53 -37.18 7.13
N SER A 33 -0.91 -37.77 8.15
CA SER A 33 -0.67 -39.21 8.26
C SER A 33 -1.37 -39.77 9.50
N ASN A 34 -1.92 -40.98 9.39
CA ASN A 34 -2.40 -41.77 10.53
C ASN A 34 -1.63 -43.11 10.68
N GLY A 35 -0.46 -43.21 10.06
CA GLY A 35 0.37 -44.42 10.07
C GLY A 35 -0.07 -45.51 9.08
N VAL A 36 -1.09 -45.25 8.25
CA VAL A 36 -1.51 -46.13 7.16
C VAL A 36 -1.40 -45.38 5.85
N GLU A 37 -0.69 -45.96 4.87
CA GLU A 37 -0.54 -45.35 3.56
C GLU A 37 -1.84 -45.45 2.72
N PRO A 38 -2.11 -44.47 1.84
CA PRO A 38 -1.34 -43.23 1.63
C PRO A 38 -1.75 -42.10 2.57
N ASP A 39 -0.81 -41.20 2.86
CA ASP A 39 -1.09 -39.93 3.55
C ASP A 39 -2.03 -39.04 2.72
N ALA A 40 -2.86 -38.25 3.40
CA ALA A 40 -3.70 -37.24 2.76
C ALA A 40 -2.92 -35.94 2.60
N ALA A 41 -2.93 -35.36 1.39
CA ALA A 41 -2.29 -34.08 1.11
C ALA A 41 -3.30 -33.04 0.62
N LEU A 42 -3.17 -31.80 1.13
CA LEU A 42 -3.91 -30.63 0.66
C LEU A 42 -2.90 -29.58 0.18
N SER A 43 -2.99 -29.22 -1.10
CA SER A 43 -2.17 -28.17 -1.69
C SER A 43 -3.01 -26.92 -1.95
N PHE A 44 -2.49 -25.75 -1.58
CA PHE A 44 -3.09 -24.46 -1.88
C PHE A 44 -2.01 -23.38 -2.06
N VAL A 45 -2.40 -22.19 -2.51
CA VAL A 45 -1.49 -21.05 -2.64
C VAL A 45 -1.95 -19.95 -1.70
N LEU A 46 -1.13 -19.62 -0.71
CA LEU A 46 -1.29 -18.41 0.08
C LEU A 46 -0.82 -17.22 -0.76
N THR A 47 -1.66 -16.20 -0.90
CA THR A 47 -1.30 -14.95 -1.58
C THR A 47 -1.22 -13.84 -0.55
N VAL A 48 -0.07 -13.18 -0.46
CA VAL A 48 0.15 -11.99 0.35
C VAL A 48 0.17 -10.79 -0.58
N ASN A 49 -0.74 -9.84 -0.34
CA ASN A 49 -0.85 -8.65 -1.16
C ASN A 49 -0.01 -7.51 -0.58
N ALA A 50 0.48 -6.63 -1.45
CA ALA A 50 1.17 -5.42 -1.04
C ALA A 50 0.18 -4.43 -0.43
N ALA A 51 0.45 -3.96 0.79
CA ALA A 51 -0.31 -2.89 1.40
C ALA A 51 -0.18 -1.58 0.59
N PRO A 52 -1.17 -0.68 0.66
CA PRO A 52 -1.08 0.65 0.08
C PRO A 52 0.12 1.43 0.61
N THR A 53 0.88 2.08 -0.28
CA THR A 53 1.96 3.03 0.06
C THR A 53 1.90 4.23 -0.87
N ILE A 54 2.30 5.40 -0.36
CA ILE A 54 2.42 6.64 -1.13
C ILE A 54 3.85 7.14 -0.93
N ASN A 55 4.58 7.30 -2.03
CA ASN A 55 5.92 7.88 -2.02
C ASN A 55 5.93 9.14 -2.89
N GLY A 56 6.48 10.23 -2.37
CA GLY A 56 6.63 11.48 -3.09
C GLY A 56 7.01 12.61 -2.15
N ASP A 57 6.89 13.85 -2.61
CA ASP A 57 7.29 15.02 -1.84
C ASP A 57 6.39 15.18 -0.59
N GLU A 58 7.00 15.35 0.59
CA GLU A 58 6.26 15.51 1.86
C GLU A 58 5.89 16.97 2.15
N ALA A 59 6.48 17.92 1.42
CA ALA A 59 6.23 19.34 1.58
C ALA A 59 6.44 20.11 0.27
N LEU A 60 5.63 21.16 0.08
CA LEU A 60 5.76 22.14 -0.98
C LEU A 60 5.75 23.53 -0.33
N THR A 61 6.82 24.31 -0.51
CA THR A 61 6.92 25.67 0.06
C THR A 61 6.83 26.71 -1.04
N LEU A 62 5.96 27.69 -0.83
CA LEU A 62 5.82 28.88 -1.66
C LEU A 62 6.01 30.14 -0.80
N THR A 63 6.45 31.21 -1.43
CA THR A 63 6.51 32.58 -0.89
C THR A 63 5.71 33.48 -1.82
N GLY A 64 5.15 34.56 -1.27
CA GLY A 64 4.13 35.34 -1.99
C GLY A 64 4.58 35.88 -3.35
N GLY A 65 3.67 35.84 -4.33
CA GLY A 65 3.88 36.38 -5.67
C GLY A 65 4.47 35.41 -6.70
N TYR A 66 4.27 34.10 -6.52
CA TYR A 66 4.80 33.07 -7.42
C TYR A 66 3.85 32.63 -8.53
N ASP A 67 4.48 32.12 -9.59
CA ASP A 67 3.87 31.40 -10.70
C ASP A 67 3.28 30.06 -10.22
N ALA A 68 2.41 29.45 -11.03
CA ALA A 68 1.85 28.12 -10.74
C ALA A 68 2.96 27.10 -10.52
N THR A 69 2.74 26.19 -9.56
CA THR A 69 3.71 25.13 -9.24
C THR A 69 2.98 23.84 -8.88
N ALA A 70 3.70 22.73 -9.00
CA ALA A 70 3.23 21.41 -8.60
C ALA A 70 4.33 20.63 -7.88
N THR A 71 3.94 19.61 -7.12
CA THR A 71 4.89 18.61 -6.61
C THR A 71 5.36 17.69 -7.74
N SER A 72 6.40 16.90 -7.46
CA SER A 72 6.69 15.73 -8.28
C SER A 72 5.52 14.73 -8.25
N ALA A 73 5.46 13.84 -9.24
CA ALA A 73 4.44 12.79 -9.28
C ALA A 73 4.60 11.82 -8.11
N TYR A 74 3.49 11.54 -7.42
CA TYR A 74 3.45 10.56 -6.35
C TYR A 74 3.35 9.15 -6.92
N ALA A 75 4.14 8.22 -6.36
CA ALA A 75 4.00 6.80 -6.59
C ALA A 75 3.02 6.22 -5.56
N VAL A 76 1.82 5.85 -6.02
CA VAL A 76 0.81 5.16 -5.21
C VAL A 76 0.85 3.67 -5.58
N LEU A 77 1.27 2.83 -4.65
CA LEU A 77 1.50 1.40 -4.87
C LEU A 77 0.64 0.54 -3.93
N GLY A 78 0.40 -0.71 -4.29
CA GLY A 78 -0.35 -1.68 -3.48
C GLY A 78 -1.21 -2.60 -4.34
N TYR A 79 -1.74 -3.67 -3.74
CA TYR A 79 -2.72 -4.55 -4.39
C TYR A 79 -3.84 -4.99 -3.43
N PRO A 80 -5.12 -4.99 -3.84
CA PRO A 80 -5.64 -4.34 -5.06
C PRO A 80 -5.23 -2.86 -5.14
N ALA A 81 -5.22 -2.31 -6.36
CA ALA A 81 -4.74 -0.94 -6.57
C ALA A 81 -5.46 0.02 -5.60
N PRO A 82 -4.71 0.79 -4.80
CA PRO A 82 -5.32 1.68 -3.81
C PRO A 82 -6.09 2.81 -4.47
N SER A 83 -7.10 3.32 -3.78
CA SER A 83 -7.79 4.55 -4.17
C SER A 83 -7.23 5.74 -3.40
N VAL A 84 -7.16 6.89 -4.06
CA VAL A 84 -6.71 8.15 -3.47
C VAL A 84 -7.93 9.03 -3.20
N ARG A 85 -7.95 9.69 -2.04
CA ARG A 85 -8.93 10.74 -1.71
C ARG A 85 -8.20 11.92 -1.10
N GLN A 86 -8.51 13.11 -1.59
CA GLN A 86 -8.00 14.37 -1.05
C GLN A 86 -8.87 14.84 0.12
N ASP A 87 -8.25 15.48 1.12
CA ASP A 87 -8.94 16.36 2.08
C ASP A 87 -8.96 17.80 1.55
N LYS A 88 -10.09 18.47 1.72
CA LYS A 88 -10.65 19.62 0.96
C LYS A 88 -9.70 20.56 0.17
N ASP A 89 -10.25 21.06 -0.93
CA ASP A 89 -9.70 21.77 -2.10
C ASP A 89 -9.30 23.26 -1.93
N TYR A 90 -9.31 23.80 -0.71
CA TYR A 90 -9.02 25.22 -0.42
C TYR A 90 -9.63 26.19 -1.46
N ASP A 91 -10.95 26.12 -1.66
CA ASP A 91 -11.68 27.00 -2.59
C ASP A 91 -11.20 26.87 -4.06
N GLY A 92 -10.78 25.66 -4.46
CA GLY A 92 -10.37 25.31 -5.82
C GLY A 92 -8.95 25.73 -6.19
N LYS A 93 -8.15 26.25 -5.25
CA LYS A 93 -6.79 26.73 -5.51
C LYS A 93 -5.72 25.66 -5.31
N ILE A 94 -6.08 24.57 -4.65
CA ILE A 94 -5.22 23.40 -4.42
C ILE A 94 -5.97 22.17 -4.92
N LEU A 95 -5.61 21.69 -6.10
CA LEU A 95 -6.31 20.60 -6.77
C LEU A 95 -5.41 19.37 -6.85
N TRP A 96 -5.95 18.20 -6.46
CA TRP A 96 -5.32 16.93 -6.83
C TRP A 96 -5.59 16.61 -8.30
N ASN A 97 -4.53 16.39 -9.06
CA ASN A 97 -4.61 15.86 -10.41
C ASN A 97 -4.63 14.34 -10.36
N ASP A 98 -5.80 13.73 -10.56
CA ASP A 98 -5.92 12.27 -10.47
C ASP A 98 -5.33 11.53 -11.67
N GLU A 99 -5.06 12.22 -12.79
CA GLU A 99 -4.38 11.63 -13.94
C GLU A 99 -2.87 11.55 -13.69
N THR A 100 -2.25 12.62 -13.19
CA THR A 100 -0.79 12.70 -12.98
C THR A 100 -0.36 12.29 -11.57
N LYS A 101 -1.31 12.13 -10.64
CA LYS A 101 -1.07 11.90 -9.22
C LYS A 101 -0.16 12.98 -8.63
N GLN A 102 -0.52 14.24 -8.82
CA GLN A 102 0.21 15.44 -8.35
C GLN A 102 -0.72 16.43 -7.66
N LEU A 103 -0.15 17.33 -6.85
CA LEU A 103 -0.85 18.49 -6.32
C LEU A 103 -0.55 19.72 -7.18
N ASP A 104 -1.59 20.34 -7.74
CA ASP A 104 -1.50 21.54 -8.57
C ASP A 104 -1.95 22.77 -7.78
N ILE A 105 -1.12 23.83 -7.79
CA ILE A 105 -1.38 25.11 -7.13
C ILE A 105 -1.60 26.21 -8.17
N ALA A 106 -2.75 26.87 -8.12
CA ALA A 106 -3.07 27.99 -9.01
C ALA A 106 -2.28 29.27 -8.66
N GLU A 107 -2.01 30.11 -9.66
CA GLU A 107 -1.35 31.41 -9.49
C GLU A 107 -2.12 32.35 -8.54
N GLY A 108 -1.40 33.22 -7.83
CA GLY A 108 -1.99 34.36 -7.12
C GLY A 108 -2.41 34.13 -5.66
N LEU A 109 -1.91 33.11 -4.97
CA LEU A 109 -2.07 33.00 -3.51
C LEU A 109 -1.26 34.11 -2.80
N HIS A 110 -1.97 35.01 -2.10
CA HIS A 110 -1.33 36.05 -1.30
C HIS A 110 -0.81 35.48 0.04
N PRO A 111 0.39 35.86 0.50
CA PRO A 111 0.90 35.43 1.80
C PRO A 111 0.02 36.01 2.91
N GLY A 112 -0.51 35.15 3.78
CA GLY A 112 -1.26 35.55 4.97
C GLY A 112 -2.78 35.70 4.80
N SER A 113 -3.40 35.12 3.76
CA SER A 113 -4.86 34.97 3.71
C SER A 113 -5.32 33.90 4.72
N ILE A 114 -5.39 34.28 5.99
CA ILE A 114 -6.19 33.60 7.00
C ILE A 114 -7.65 34.00 6.74
N LEU A 115 -8.57 33.03 6.66
CA LEU A 115 -10.00 33.30 6.80
C LEU A 115 -10.30 33.81 8.21
#